data_AF-T0KWK4-F1
#
_entry.id   AF-T0KWK4-F1
#
_cell.length_a   1.000
_cell.length_b   1.000
_cell.length_c   1.000
_cell.angle_alpha   90.00
_cell.angle_beta   90.00
_cell.angle_gamma   90.00
#
_symmetry.space_group_name_H-M   'P 1'
#
loop_
_entity.id
_entity.type
_entity.pdbx_description
1 polymer ?
#
loop_
_entity_poly.entity_id
_entity_poly.type
_entity_poly.pdbx_seq_one_letter_code
_entity_poly.pdbx_strand_id
1 'polypeptide(L)'
;MALEKIDKPWKKSEDEILKMSIMKYGLNKWSKIATILKRTAMECKSRYYDFLCKNSIWTDEDISKLLEISKHLKPQWKLIGEILNKCEQDCYEKYLNLVYKDLDTFKYNELKDSIDDNDYALLDCAVNRIKK
;
A
#
# COMPACT_ATOMS: atom_id res chain seq x y z
N MET A 1 24.14 -31.73 2.82
CA MET A 1 24.28 -30.85 4.00
C MET A 1 23.04 -29.97 4.03
N ALA A 2 21.98 -30.42 4.71
CA ALA A 2 20.78 -29.61 4.91
C ALA A 2 21.16 -28.49 5.87
N LEU A 3 21.17 -27.25 5.40
CA LEU A 3 21.26 -26.09 6.27
C LEU A 3 19.96 -26.07 7.07
N GLU A 4 20.01 -26.49 8.33
CA GLU A 4 18.89 -26.35 9.25
C GLU A 4 18.51 -24.87 9.29
N LYS A 5 17.28 -24.56 8.87
CA LYS A 5 16.67 -23.25 9.06
C LYS A 5 16.52 -23.05 10.56
N ILE A 6 17.52 -22.45 11.18
CA ILE A 6 17.37 -21.88 12.52
C ILE A 6 16.53 -20.61 12.32
N ASP A 7 15.22 -20.72 12.51
CA ASP A 7 14.30 -19.58 12.54
C ASP A 7 14.61 -18.71 13.75
N LYS A 8 15.65 -17.88 13.63
CA LYS A 8 16.05 -16.93 14.66
C LYS A 8 15.00 -15.82 14.72
N PRO A 9 14.35 -15.57 15.88
CA PRO A 9 13.32 -14.54 16.00
C PRO A 9 13.88 -13.14 15.72
N TRP A 10 13.04 -12.26 15.15
CA TRP A 10 13.40 -10.87 14.88
C TRP A 10 13.44 -10.04 16.16
N LYS A 11 14.52 -9.30 16.37
CA LYS A 11 14.63 -8.33 17.45
C LYS A 11 14.17 -6.94 16.99
N LYS A 12 13.63 -6.13 17.90
CA LYS A 12 13.26 -4.73 17.61
C LYS A 12 14.43 -3.91 17.05
N SER A 13 15.65 -4.15 17.56
CA SER A 13 16.87 -3.52 17.04
C SER A 13 17.19 -3.94 15.60
N GLU A 14 16.93 -5.21 15.23
CA GLU A 14 17.09 -5.66 13.84
C GLU A 14 16.07 -4.95 12.94
N ASP A 15 14.83 -4.77 13.38
CA ASP A 15 13.80 -4.03 12.63
C ASP A 15 14.16 -2.54 12.42
N GLU A 16 14.74 -1.87 13.43
CA GLU A 16 15.20 -0.48 13.30
C GLU A 16 16.36 -0.35 12.31
N ILE A 17 17.34 -1.25 12.38
CA ILE A 17 18.45 -1.29 11.43
C ILE A 17 17.93 -1.57 10.02
N LEU A 18 16.93 -2.45 9.87
CA LEU A 18 16.30 -2.74 8.59
C LEU A 18 15.65 -1.49 7.99
N LYS A 19 14.85 -0.76 8.79
CA LYS A 19 14.22 0.51 8.36
C LYS A 19 15.26 1.54 7.91
N MET A 20 16.28 1.80 8.72
CA MET A 20 17.33 2.77 8.39
C MET A 20 18.11 2.36 7.13
N SER A 21 18.41 1.07 6.98
CA SER A 21 19.13 0.56 5.82
C SER A 21 18.29 0.70 4.53
N ILE A 22 16.98 0.49 4.60
CA ILE A 22 16.06 0.71 3.48
C ILE A 22 15.97 2.20 3.13
N MET A 23 15.85 3.08 4.13
CA MET A 23 15.86 4.54 3.88
C MET A 23 17.17 5.01 3.23
N LYS A 24 18.30 4.37 3.54
CA LYS A 24 19.61 4.73 3.00
C LYS A 24 19.91 4.15 1.61
N TYR A 25 19.56 2.89 1.37
CA TYR A 25 19.96 2.15 0.15
C TYR A 25 18.79 1.85 -0.81
N GLY A 26 17.55 2.06 -0.38
CA GLY A 26 16.33 1.73 -1.11
C GLY A 26 15.96 0.24 -1.08
N LEU A 27 14.80 -0.07 -1.66
CA LEU A 27 14.18 -1.40 -1.67
C LEU A 27 14.82 -2.38 -2.68
N ASN A 28 15.84 -1.96 -3.44
CA ASN A 28 16.45 -2.78 -4.49
C ASN A 28 17.76 -3.45 -4.04
N LYS A 29 18.29 -3.11 -2.85
CA LYS A 29 19.62 -3.54 -2.39
C LYS A 29 19.58 -4.49 -1.20
N TRP A 30 18.69 -5.49 -1.25
CA TRP A 30 18.50 -6.49 -0.19
C TRP A 30 19.77 -7.24 0.20
N SER A 31 20.64 -7.59 -0.75
CA SER A 31 21.91 -8.27 -0.45
C SER A 31 22.82 -7.45 0.45
N LYS A 32 22.85 -6.12 0.26
CA LYS A 32 23.65 -5.21 1.09
C LYS A 32 23.06 -5.08 2.49
N ILE A 33 21.73 -4.96 2.57
CA ILE A 33 20.98 -4.89 3.82
C ILE A 33 21.19 -6.18 4.64
N ALA A 34 21.09 -7.33 3.98
CA ALA A 34 21.32 -8.65 4.56
C ALA A 34 22.71 -8.77 5.23
N THR A 35 23.76 -8.27 4.57
CA THR A 35 25.12 -8.23 5.14
C THR A 35 25.19 -7.43 6.44
N ILE A 36 24.47 -6.31 6.54
CA ILE A 36 24.44 -5.45 7.74
C ILE A 36 23.74 -6.18 8.89
N LEU A 37 22.58 -6.81 8.62
CA LEU A 37 21.78 -7.50 9.63
C LEU A 37 22.29 -8.91 9.97
N LYS A 38 23.29 -9.43 9.24
CA LYS A 38 23.75 -10.83 9.32
C LYS A 38 22.58 -11.82 9.17
N ARG A 39 21.66 -11.51 8.26
CA ARG A 39 20.47 -12.30 7.88
C ARG A 39 20.51 -12.60 6.39
N THR A 40 19.68 -13.50 5.89
CA THR A 40 19.54 -13.69 4.45
C THR A 40 18.71 -12.55 3.83
N ALA A 41 18.97 -12.26 2.55
CA ALA A 41 18.20 -11.25 1.80
C ALA A 41 16.70 -11.60 1.73
N MET A 42 16.37 -12.90 1.65
CA MET A 42 14.98 -13.36 1.58
C MET A 42 14.24 -13.11 2.91
N GLU A 43 14.87 -13.38 4.05
CA GLU A 43 14.31 -13.05 5.37
C GLU A 43 14.06 -11.54 5.52
N CYS A 44 15.05 -10.71 5.13
CA CYS A 44 14.91 -9.25 5.23
C CYS A 44 13.77 -8.72 4.37
N LYS A 45 13.65 -9.26 3.15
CA LYS A 45 12.59 -8.88 2.21
C LYS A 45 11.21 -9.27 2.76
N SER A 46 11.03 -10.53 3.19
CA SER A 46 9.76 -10.99 3.80
C SER A 46 9.42 -10.17 5.04
N ARG A 47 10.37 -9.98 5.96
CA ARG A 47 10.15 -9.17 7.16
C ARG A 47 9.64 -7.76 6.85
N TYR A 48 10.23 -7.12 5.83
CA TYR A 48 9.82 -5.78 5.44
C TYR A 48 8.38 -5.76 4.90
N TYR A 49 8.06 -6.58 3.90
CA TYR A 49 6.74 -6.56 3.26
C TYR A 49 5.62 -7.09 4.19
N ASP A 50 5.92 -8.10 5.01
CA ASP A 50 4.91 -8.75 5.84
C ASP A 50 4.60 -7.98 7.12
N PHE A 51 5.59 -7.30 7.70
CA PHE A 51 5.46 -6.63 9.00
C PHE A 51 5.73 -5.12 8.95
N LEU A 52 6.87 -4.68 8.41
CA LEU A 52 7.28 -3.28 8.55
C LEU A 52 6.51 -2.33 7.62
N CYS A 53 6.16 -2.77 6.41
CA CYS A 53 5.30 -2.03 5.49
C CYS A 53 3.97 -1.68 6.17
N LYS A 54 3.24 -2.72 6.58
CA LYS A 54 1.84 -2.62 7.05
C LYS A 54 1.67 -1.83 8.34
N ASN A 55 2.70 -1.80 9.20
CA ASN A 55 2.67 -1.11 10.48
C ASN A 55 3.25 0.31 10.40
N SER A 56 3.32 0.91 9.21
CA SER A 56 3.80 2.27 9.05
C SER A 56 2.77 3.29 9.53
N ILE A 57 3.19 4.16 10.45
CA ILE A 57 2.33 5.22 10.99
C ILE A 57 2.22 6.34 9.94
N TRP A 58 1.01 6.84 9.69
CA TRP A 58 0.77 7.98 8.81
C TRP A 58 0.76 9.26 9.63
N THR A 59 1.63 10.20 9.26
CA THR A 59 1.62 11.57 9.79
C THR A 59 0.82 12.50 8.87
N ASP A 60 0.40 13.66 9.38
CA ASP A 60 -0.31 14.66 8.58
C ASP A 60 0.56 15.21 7.43
N GLU A 61 1.89 15.26 7.64
CA GLU A 61 2.86 15.59 6.59
C GLU A 61 2.89 14.53 5.49
N ASP A 62 2.91 13.25 5.87
CA ASP A 62 2.86 12.12 4.92
C ASP A 62 1.57 12.17 4.11
N ILE A 63 0.43 12.48 4.75
CA ILE A 63 -0.87 12.60 4.10
C ILE A 63 -0.89 13.77 3.11
N SER A 64 -0.36 14.92 3.51
CA SER A 64 -0.31 16.12 2.66
C SER A 64 0.51 15.85 1.41
N LYS A 65 1.71 15.26 1.57
CA LYS A 65 2.57 14.85 0.46
C LYS A 65 1.92 13.79 -0.43
N LEU A 66 1.24 12.79 0.16
CA LEU A 66 0.51 11.77 -0.57
C LEU A 66 -0.53 12.40 -1.49
N LEU A 67 -1.34 13.33 -0.99
CA LEU A 67 -2.36 14.01 -1.78
C LEU A 67 -1.74 14.84 -2.90
N GLU A 68 -0.71 15.63 -2.60
CA GLU A 68 0.00 16.46 -3.57
C GLU A 68 0.60 15.63 -4.72
N ILE A 69 1.43 14.64 -4.39
CA ILE A 69 2.09 13.79 -5.38
C ILE A 69 1.06 13.01 -6.20
N SER A 70 -0.01 12.54 -5.56
CA SER A 70 -1.03 11.75 -6.24
C SER A 70 -1.77 12.53 -7.33
N LYS A 71 -1.87 13.87 -7.26
CA LYS A 71 -2.48 14.68 -8.33
C LYS A 71 -1.74 14.53 -9.65
N HIS A 72 -0.43 14.31 -9.60
CA HIS A 72 0.43 14.23 -10.79
C HIS A 72 0.77 12.78 -11.17
N LEU A 73 0.84 11.86 -10.20
CA LEU A 73 1.36 10.51 -10.43
C LEU A 73 0.29 9.40 -10.51
N LYS A 74 -1.01 9.68 -10.31
CA LYS A 74 -2.14 8.97 -10.98
C LYS A 74 -1.79 8.05 -12.18
N PRO A 75 -1.70 6.69 -12.15
CA PRO A 75 -1.87 5.64 -11.10
C PRO A 75 -0.58 4.91 -10.66
N GLN A 76 0.57 5.56 -10.70
CA GLN A 76 1.89 5.01 -10.39
C GLN A 76 2.16 4.89 -8.88
N TRP A 77 1.37 4.09 -8.17
CA TRP A 77 1.45 3.93 -6.71
C TRP A 77 2.80 3.40 -6.22
N LYS A 78 3.45 2.55 -7.01
CA LYS A 78 4.82 2.10 -6.72
C LYS A 78 5.80 3.28 -6.58
N LEU A 79 5.76 4.21 -7.53
CA LEU A 79 6.62 5.40 -7.53
C LEU A 79 6.27 6.33 -6.36
N ILE A 80 4.97 6.49 -6.09
CA ILE A 80 4.49 7.27 -4.93
C ILE A 80 5.02 6.67 -3.62
N GLY A 81 4.94 5.35 -3.47
CA GLY A 81 5.47 4.64 -2.29
C GLY A 81 6.98 4.79 -2.14
N GLU A 82 7.73 4.74 -3.23
CA GLU A 82 9.18 4.98 -3.24
C GLU A 82 9.53 6.41 -2.77
N ILE A 83 8.78 7.43 -3.22
CA ILE A 83 9.01 8.83 -2.80
C ILE A 83 8.65 9.03 -1.32
N LEU A 84 7.54 8.45 -0.86
CA LEU A 84 7.06 8.58 0.52
C LEU A 84 7.76 7.64 1.50
N ASN A 85 8.60 6.71 1.02
CA ASN A 85 9.13 5.60 1.81
C ASN A 85 8.03 4.79 2.53
N LYS A 86 6.89 4.59 1.86
CA LYS A 86 5.74 3.82 2.34
C LYS A 86 5.44 2.67 1.39
N CYS A 87 4.67 1.69 1.85
CA CYS A 87 4.22 0.61 0.96
C CYS A 87 3.30 1.16 -0.13
N GLU A 88 3.42 0.62 -1.34
CA GLU A 88 2.53 0.93 -2.47
C GLU A 88 1.05 0.69 -2.10
N GLN A 89 0.76 -0.48 -1.52
CA GLN A 89 -0.58 -0.86 -1.09
C GLN A 89 -1.13 0.10 -0.04
N ASP A 90 -0.33 0.43 0.98
CA ASP A 90 -0.75 1.38 2.02
C ASP A 90 -1.02 2.77 1.44
N CYS A 91 -0.21 3.25 0.48
CA CYS A 91 -0.43 4.54 -0.17
C CYS A 91 -1.76 4.56 -0.93
N TYR A 92 -2.04 3.48 -1.66
CA TYR A 92 -3.29 3.32 -2.40
C TYR A 92 -4.50 3.29 -1.46
N GLU A 93 -4.48 2.41 -0.46
CA GLU A 93 -5.57 2.27 0.52
C GLU A 93 -5.78 3.57 1.30
N LYS A 94 -4.71 4.23 1.73
CA LYS A 94 -4.80 5.52 2.43
C LYS A 94 -5.41 6.59 1.55
N TYR A 95 -4.98 6.68 0.29
CA TYR A 95 -5.55 7.64 -0.65
C TYR A 95 -7.05 7.36 -0.88
N LEU A 96 -7.43 6.10 -1.10
CA LEU A 96 -8.84 5.73 -1.28
C LEU A 96 -9.67 6.15 -0.06
N ASN A 97 -9.18 5.82 1.13
CA ASN A 97 -9.82 6.21 2.39
C ASN A 97 -9.82 7.72 2.65
N LEU A 98 -9.07 8.53 1.93
CA LEU A 98 -9.10 9.99 2.09
C LEU A 98 -10.02 10.65 1.07
N VAL A 99 -10.10 10.11 -0.15
CA VAL A 99 -10.87 10.70 -1.25
C VAL A 99 -12.27 10.14 -1.36
N TYR A 100 -12.47 8.87 -1.01
CA TYR A 100 -13.74 8.18 -1.12
C TYR A 100 -14.38 7.88 0.24
N LYS A 101 -13.82 8.39 1.34
CA LYS A 101 -14.40 8.24 2.69
C LYS A 101 -15.80 8.85 2.81
N ASP A 102 -16.08 9.88 2.01
CA ASP A 102 -17.37 10.57 1.95
C ASP A 102 -18.37 9.92 1.00
N LEU A 103 -17.95 8.88 0.26
CA LEU A 103 -18.93 7.95 -0.26
C LEU A 103 -19.32 7.09 0.94
N ASP A 104 -20.44 7.45 1.59
CA ASP A 104 -21.28 6.43 2.20
C ASP A 104 -21.42 5.36 1.11
N THR A 105 -20.64 4.28 1.22
CA THR A 105 -20.95 3.09 0.47
C THR A 105 -22.28 2.67 1.06
N PHE A 106 -23.38 3.20 0.51
CA PHE A 106 -24.68 2.56 0.60
C PHE A 106 -24.37 1.09 0.39
N LYS A 107 -24.58 0.27 1.44
CA LYS A 107 -24.33 -1.15 1.26
C LYS A 107 -25.15 -1.54 0.04
N TYR A 108 -24.54 -2.25 -0.90
CA TYR A 108 -25.27 -2.70 -2.09
C TYR A 108 -26.54 -3.48 -1.70
N ASN A 109 -26.54 -4.08 -0.52
CA ASN A 109 -27.68 -4.73 0.10
C ASN A 109 -28.79 -3.76 0.55
N GLU A 110 -28.47 -2.51 0.95
CA GLU A 110 -29.44 -1.47 1.30
C GLU A 110 -30.04 -0.78 0.06
N LEU A 111 -29.30 -0.71 -1.06
CA LEU A 111 -29.82 -0.25 -2.36
C LEU A 111 -30.79 -1.25 -2.99
N LYS A 112 -30.63 -2.54 -2.69
CA LYS A 112 -31.43 -3.59 -3.30
C LYS A 112 -32.90 -3.59 -2.84
N ASP A 113 -33.16 -3.02 -1.66
CA ASP A 113 -34.50 -2.99 -1.07
C ASP A 113 -35.32 -1.73 -1.48
N SER A 114 -34.73 -0.80 -2.26
CA SER A 114 -35.37 0.47 -2.61
C SER A 114 -35.40 0.81 -4.11
N ILE A 115 -34.94 -0.08 -4.98
CA ILE A 115 -35.07 0.12 -6.42
C ILE A 115 -36.47 -0.33 -6.85
N ASP A 116 -37.40 0.63 -6.93
CA ASP A 116 -38.62 0.48 -7.72
C ASP A 116 -38.24 0.31 -9.20
N ASP A 117 -38.93 -0.59 -9.90
CA ASP A 117 -38.63 -1.13 -11.25
C ASP A 117 -38.43 -0.09 -12.38
N ASN A 118 -38.53 1.22 -12.12
CA ASN A 118 -38.56 2.28 -13.13
C ASN A 118 -37.19 2.95 -13.41
N ASP A 119 -36.14 2.68 -12.64
CA ASP A 119 -34.83 3.35 -12.77
C ASP A 119 -33.85 2.70 -13.78
N TYR A 120 -34.24 1.60 -14.43
CA TYR A 120 -33.43 0.96 -15.47
C TYR A 120 -33.23 1.81 -16.74
N ALA A 121 -34.02 2.88 -16.92
CA ALA A 121 -33.87 3.81 -18.05
C ALA A 121 -32.62 4.72 -17.93
N LEU A 122 -32.13 4.99 -16.70
CA LEU A 122 -30.95 5.83 -16.46
C LEU A 122 -29.62 5.07 -16.69
N LEU A 123 -29.63 3.74 -16.57
CA LEU A 123 -28.48 2.90 -16.91
C LEU A 123 -28.25 2.81 -18.42
N ASP A 124 -29.31 2.82 -19.22
CA ASP A 124 -29.19 2.69 -20.68
C ASP A 124 -28.61 3.96 -21.33
N CYS A 125 -28.88 5.15 -20.78
CA CYS A 125 -28.27 6.40 -21.28
C CYS A 125 -26.78 6.54 -20.92
N ALA A 126 -26.34 5.94 -19.79
CA ALA A 126 -24.95 5.94 -19.36
C ALA A 126 -24.08 4.95 -20.16
N VAL A 127 -24.62 3.75 -20.45
CA VAL A 127 -23.90 2.71 -21.21
C VAL A 127 -23.76 3.09 -22.69
N ASN A 128 -24.76 3.75 -23.28
CA ASN A 128 -24.72 4.17 -24.68
C ASN A 128 -23.76 5.34 -24.96
N ARG A 129 -23.23 6.01 -23.93
CA ARG A 129 -22.23 7.08 -24.08
C ARG A 129 -20.79 6.57 -24.20
N ILE A 130 -20.54 5.31 -23.85
CA ILE A 130 -19.21 4.68 -23.88
C ILE A 130 -18.93 3.99 -25.23
N LYS A 131 -19.97 3.74 -26.05
CA LYS A 131 -19.84 3.08 -27.36
C LYS A 131 -19.89 4.06 -28.54
N LYS A 132 -19.23 5.22 -28.45
CA LYS A 132 -19.00 6.10 -29.60
C LYS A 132 -17.56 6.52 -29.70
#